data_AF-A0A3S0XE48-F1
#
_entry.id   AF-A0A3S0XE48-F1
#
_cell.length_a   1.000
_cell.length_b   1.000
_cell.length_c   1.000
_cell.angle_alpha   90.00
_cell.angle_beta   90.00
_cell.angle_gamma   90.00
#
_symmetry.space_group_name_H-M   'P 1'
#
loop_
_entity.id
_entity.type
_entity.pdbx_description
1 polymer ?
#
loop_
_entity_poly.entity_id
_entity_poly.type
_entity_poly.pdbx_seq_one_letter_code
_entity_poly.pdbx_strand_id
1 'polypeptide(L)'
;MKTIITLTAVLVSGVLQAQGCIDGHHPSQPHYICFDGRTIEKTDAGFVWNAKRGCFLSSVPCCKYDANHYAFYENPAKIGEAYARCRHDYPFRLGYMQVH
;
A
#
# COMPACT_ATOMS: atom_id res chain seq x y z
N MET A 1 48.76 -22.22 -13.04
CA MET A 1 47.34 -22.62 -12.92
C MET A 1 46.70 -21.81 -11.81
N LYS A 2 46.14 -20.65 -12.15
CA LYS A 2 45.51 -19.72 -11.21
C LYS A 2 44.41 -18.95 -11.94
N THR A 3 43.22 -19.53 -12.00
CA THR A 3 42.00 -18.81 -12.37
C THR A 3 40.80 -19.68 -11.99
N ILE A 4 40.54 -19.75 -10.69
CA ILE A 4 39.23 -20.09 -10.16
C ILE A 4 38.96 -18.99 -9.13
N ILE A 5 37.70 -18.59 -9.00
CA ILE A 5 37.15 -17.56 -8.11
C ILE A 5 37.04 -16.19 -8.78
N THR A 6 36.09 -16.05 -9.70
CA THR A 6 35.44 -14.76 -10.00
C THR A 6 34.07 -15.02 -10.62
N LEU A 7 33.20 -15.78 -9.94
CA LEU A 7 31.83 -16.00 -10.42
C LEU A 7 30.79 -16.15 -9.29
N THR A 8 30.99 -15.47 -8.17
CA THR A 8 30.11 -15.56 -6.98
C THR A 8 29.57 -14.20 -6.51
N ALA A 9 29.65 -13.14 -7.33
CA ALA A 9 29.27 -11.79 -6.91
C ALA A 9 27.94 -11.26 -7.49
N VAL A 10 27.13 -12.07 -8.20
CA VAL A 10 25.94 -11.57 -8.95
C VAL A 10 24.60 -12.13 -8.44
N LEU A 11 24.56 -12.84 -7.31
CA LEU A 11 23.33 -13.51 -6.84
C LEU A 11 22.64 -12.87 -5.63
N VAL A 12 23.06 -11.67 -5.18
CA VAL A 12 22.50 -11.04 -3.96
C VAL A 12 21.81 -9.69 -4.26
N SER A 13 21.17 -9.55 -5.41
CA SER A 13 20.33 -8.37 -5.72
C SER A 13 18.83 -8.65 -5.66
N GLY A 14 18.44 -9.86 -5.27
CA GLY A 14 17.05 -10.32 -5.26
C GLY A 14 16.38 -10.35 -3.88
N VAL A 15 16.86 -9.61 -2.88
CA VAL A 15 16.14 -9.50 -1.60
C VAL A 15 14.88 -8.68 -1.83
N LEU A 16 13.82 -9.39 -2.19
CA LEU A 16 12.42 -9.00 -2.17
C LEU A 16 12.20 -7.99 -1.04
N GLN A 17 11.93 -6.74 -1.40
CA GLN A 17 11.33 -5.79 -0.47
C GLN A 17 9.91 -6.26 -0.20
N ALA A 18 9.76 -7.19 0.74
CA ALA A 18 8.56 -7.20 1.56
C ALA A 18 8.58 -5.86 2.30
N GLN A 19 7.93 -4.85 1.72
CA GLN A 19 7.58 -3.64 2.46
C GLN A 19 6.65 -4.10 3.58
N GLY A 20 7.24 -4.39 4.74
CA GLY A 20 6.48 -4.77 5.93
C GLY A 20 5.44 -3.70 6.20
N CYS A 21 4.24 -4.11 6.64
CA CYS A 21 3.19 -3.16 6.95
C CYS A 21 3.67 -2.21 8.06
N ILE A 22 3.73 -0.91 7.74
CA ILE A 22 4.11 0.09 8.72
C ILE A 22 2.91 0.32 9.62
N ASP A 23 3.01 -0.10 10.89
CA ASP A 23 2.01 0.17 11.90
C ASP A 23 2.45 1.34 12.78
N GLY A 24 2.04 2.54 12.38
CA GLY A 24 2.28 3.78 13.09
C GLY A 24 1.46 3.97 14.37
N HIS A 25 0.58 3.04 14.79
CA HIS A 25 -0.14 3.08 16.09
C HIS A 25 -0.90 4.40 16.41
N HIS A 26 -1.30 5.16 15.39
CA HIS A 26 -1.98 6.46 15.55
C HIS A 26 -3.33 6.46 14.83
N PRO A 27 -4.38 5.84 15.40
CA PRO A 27 -5.67 5.69 14.72
C PRO A 27 -6.50 6.99 14.67
N SER A 28 -6.15 8.00 15.47
CA SER A 28 -6.92 9.24 15.61
C SER A 28 -6.75 10.22 14.45
N GLN A 29 -5.73 10.06 13.61
CA GLN A 29 -5.42 10.97 12.51
C GLN A 29 -4.82 10.22 11.31
N PRO A 30 -4.98 10.73 10.07
CA PRO A 30 -4.44 10.06 8.89
C PRO A 30 -2.91 10.22 8.81
N HIS A 31 -2.22 9.10 8.72
CA HIS A 31 -0.76 9.01 8.54
C HIS A 31 -0.37 8.34 7.22
N TYR A 32 -1.33 7.73 6.53
CA TYR A 32 -1.08 6.93 5.35
C TYR A 32 -1.71 7.54 4.11
N ILE A 33 -0.96 7.49 3.01
CA ILE A 33 -1.47 7.69 1.67
C ILE A 33 -1.38 6.33 0.96
N CYS A 34 -2.51 5.73 0.65
CA CYS A 34 -2.60 4.42 0.02
C CYS A 34 -2.87 4.56 -1.48
N PHE A 35 -2.26 3.69 -2.29
CA PHE A 35 -2.48 3.60 -3.73
C PHE A 35 -3.10 2.27 -4.08
N ASP A 36 -4.31 2.33 -4.62
CA ASP A 36 -5.13 1.16 -4.86
C ASP A 36 -5.33 0.28 -3.60
N GLY A 37 -6.28 -0.63 -3.64
CA GLY A 37 -6.56 -1.52 -2.53
C GLY A 37 -7.95 -2.12 -2.64
N ARG A 38 -8.29 -2.98 -1.68
CA ARG A 38 -9.60 -3.59 -1.56
C ARG A 38 -9.91 -3.96 -0.11
N THR A 39 -11.19 -3.90 0.23
CA THR A 39 -11.70 -4.43 1.51
C THR A 39 -12.75 -5.48 1.24
N ILE A 40 -12.77 -6.54 2.04
CA ILE A 40 -13.85 -7.53 1.98
C ILE A 40 -14.95 -7.14 2.96
N GLU A 41 -16.20 -7.21 2.51
CA GLU A 41 -17.38 -6.94 3.29
C GLU A 41 -18.34 -8.13 3.19
N LYS A 42 -18.96 -8.49 4.31
CA LYS A 42 -19.99 -9.54 4.34
C LYS A 42 -21.35 -8.90 4.12
N THR A 43 -22.10 -9.43 3.16
CA THR A 43 -23.48 -9.04 2.83
C THR A 43 -24.41 -10.23 2.95
N ASP A 44 -25.72 -10.02 2.86
CA ASP A 44 -26.71 -11.10 2.88
C ASP A 44 -26.57 -12.08 1.71
N ALA A 45 -26.00 -11.61 0.59
CA ALA A 45 -25.79 -12.39 -0.63
C ALA A 45 -24.41 -13.09 -0.69
N GLY A 46 -23.56 -12.92 0.33
CA GLY A 46 -22.18 -13.43 0.34
C GLY A 46 -21.15 -12.35 0.60
N PHE A 47 -19.91 -12.58 0.19
CA PHE A 47 -18.81 -11.64 0.37
C PHE A 47 -18.66 -10.73 -0.86
N VAL A 48 -18.34 -9.46 -0.63
CA VAL A 48 -18.10 -8.48 -1.67
C VAL A 48 -16.75 -7.81 -1.42
N TRP A 49 -15.91 -7.75 -2.45
CA TRP A 49 -14.72 -6.93 -2.44
C TRP A 49 -15.05 -5.52 -2.89
N ASN A 50 -14.71 -4.55 -2.06
CA ASN A 50 -14.77 -3.14 -2.35
C ASN A 50 -13.41 -2.69 -2.88
N ALA A 51 -13.27 -2.55 -4.20
CA ALA A 51 -12.07 -2.02 -4.81
C ALA A 51 -11.96 -0.51 -4.55
N LYS A 52 -10.88 -0.12 -3.88
CA LYS A 52 -10.44 1.25 -3.68
C LYS A 52 -9.40 1.53 -4.77
N ARG A 53 -9.79 2.22 -5.85
CA ARG A 53 -8.87 2.60 -6.93
C ARG A 53 -8.39 4.02 -6.72
N GLY A 54 -7.18 4.35 -7.15
CA GLY A 54 -6.62 5.67 -6.97
C GLY A 54 -5.96 5.87 -5.60
N CYS A 55 -5.65 7.13 -5.32
CA CYS A 55 -4.99 7.57 -4.11
C CYS A 55 -5.97 8.00 -3.02
N PHE A 56 -5.81 7.51 -1.79
CA PHE A 56 -6.66 7.89 -0.66
C PHE A 56 -5.87 8.01 0.66
N LEU A 57 -6.36 8.87 1.55
CA LEU A 57 -5.85 8.98 2.93
C LEU A 57 -6.41 7.86 3.81
N SER A 58 -5.61 7.41 4.77
CA SER A 58 -6.09 6.55 5.85
C SER A 58 -5.36 6.80 7.17
N SER A 59 -6.07 6.58 8.28
CA SER A 59 -5.51 6.41 9.63
C SER A 59 -5.20 4.95 9.95
N VAL A 60 -5.69 4.02 9.12
CA VAL A 60 -5.42 2.59 9.22
C VAL A 60 -4.28 2.24 8.25
N PRO A 61 -3.33 1.37 8.64
CA PRO A 61 -2.25 0.95 7.76
C PRO A 61 -2.75 0.43 6.42
N CYS A 62 -2.11 0.85 5.32
CA CYS A 62 -2.58 0.54 3.96
C CYS A 62 -2.64 -0.96 3.65
N CYS A 63 -1.83 -1.77 4.33
CA CYS A 63 -1.88 -3.23 4.21
C CYS A 63 -3.23 -3.84 4.61
N LYS A 64 -4.02 -3.15 5.45
CA LYS A 64 -5.40 -3.58 5.78
C LYS A 64 -6.36 -3.44 4.60
N TYR A 65 -5.97 -2.68 3.58
CA TYR A 65 -6.66 -2.56 2.31
C TYR A 65 -6.01 -3.43 1.23
N ASP A 66 -5.14 -4.39 1.55
CA ASP A 66 -4.41 -5.17 0.54
C ASP A 66 -3.69 -4.27 -0.50
N ALA A 67 -3.24 -3.10 -0.05
CA ALA A 67 -2.57 -2.11 -0.86
C ALA A 67 -1.05 -2.33 -0.79
N ASN A 68 -0.42 -2.55 -1.95
CA ASN A 68 1.01 -2.82 -2.05
C ASN A 68 1.87 -1.56 -2.17
N HIS A 69 1.25 -0.43 -2.50
CA HIS A 69 1.94 0.84 -2.66
C HIS A 69 1.33 1.87 -1.72
N TYR A 70 2.17 2.44 -0.85
CA TYR A 70 1.74 3.45 0.10
C TYR A 70 2.90 4.32 0.58
N ALA A 71 2.57 5.48 1.13
CA ALA A 71 3.48 6.34 1.87
C ALA A 71 2.97 6.49 3.31
N PHE A 72 3.91 6.50 4.27
CA PHE A 72 3.66 6.77 5.68
C PHE A 72 4.34 8.07 6.10
N TYR A 73 3.64 8.89 6.87
CA TYR A 73 4.14 10.15 7.41
C TYR A 73 3.99 10.13 8.92
N GLU A 74 5.10 10.08 9.65
CA GLU A 74 5.09 10.13 11.13
C GLU A 74 4.45 11.43 11.66
N ASN A 75 4.75 12.56 11.00
CA ASN A 75 4.07 13.83 11.27
C ASN A 75 2.89 14.03 10.29
N PRO A 76 1.63 14.01 10.77
CA PRO A 76 0.44 14.14 9.93
C PRO A 76 0.33 15.51 9.25
N ALA A 77 0.95 16.56 9.81
CA ALA A 77 0.92 17.90 9.22
C ALA A 77 1.59 17.94 7.82
N LYS A 78 2.47 16.98 7.52
CA LYS A 78 3.16 16.87 6.23
C LYS A 78 2.37 16.11 5.17
N ILE A 79 1.22 15.52 5.53
CA ILE A 79 0.46 14.64 4.63
C ILE A 79 -0.34 15.42 3.58
N GLY A 80 -0.76 16.66 3.90
CA GLY A 80 -1.71 17.42 3.10
C GLY A 80 -1.23 17.71 1.67
N GLU A 81 -0.02 18.25 1.53
CA GLU A 81 0.57 18.57 0.23
C GLU A 81 0.84 17.31 -0.61
N ALA A 82 1.38 16.26 0.04
CA ALA A 82 1.62 14.98 -0.60
C ALA A 82 0.32 14.35 -1.12
N TYR A 83 -0.74 14.40 -0.31
CA TYR A 83 -2.05 13.90 -0.71
C TYR A 83 -2.69 14.71 -1.83
N ALA A 84 -2.54 16.04 -1.81
CA ALA A 84 -3.04 16.91 -2.87
C ALA A 84 -2.43 16.53 -4.23
N ARG A 85 -1.11 16.33 -4.29
CA ARG A 85 -0.42 15.82 -5.49
C ARG A 85 -0.94 14.45 -5.89
N CYS A 86 -0.95 13.53 -4.93
CA CYS A 86 -1.35 12.14 -5.17
C CYS A 86 -2.77 12.01 -5.75
N ARG A 87 -3.73 12.78 -5.24
CA ARG A 87 -5.10 12.80 -5.76
C ARG A 87 -5.19 13.46 -7.14
N HIS A 88 -4.38 14.47 -7.42
CA HIS A 88 -4.34 15.12 -8.73
C HIS A 88 -3.90 14.13 -9.82
N ASP A 89 -2.81 13.41 -9.57
CA ASP A 89 -2.24 12.47 -10.55
C ASP A 89 -3.00 11.14 -10.61
N TYR A 90 -3.59 10.72 -9.48
CA TYR A 90 -4.23 9.42 -9.36
C TYR A 90 -5.53 9.47 -8.53
N PRO A 91 -6.64 9.97 -9.10
CA PRO A 91 -7.86 10.26 -8.36
C PRO A 91 -8.55 9.00 -7.84
N PHE A 92 -9.07 9.09 -6.62
CA PHE A 92 -9.80 8.02 -5.95
C PHE A 92 -11.11 7.66 -6.65
N ARG A 93 -11.38 6.37 -6.77
CA ARG A 93 -12.64 5.78 -7.26
C ARG A 93 -12.97 4.53 -6.44
N LEU A 94 -14.20 4.46 -5.93
CA LEU A 94 -14.71 3.27 -5.25
C LEU A 94 -15.50 2.41 -6.25
N GLY A 95 -15.37 1.08 -6.16
CA GLY A 95 -16.18 0.14 -6.93
C GLY A 95 -16.35 -1.20 -6.20
N TYR A 96 -17.36 -1.97 -6.61
CA TYR A 96 -17.66 -3.29 -6.05
C TYR A 96 -17.20 -4.41 -6.99
N MET A 97 -16.77 -5.53 -6.42
CA MET A 97 -16.41 -6.78 -7.10
C MET A 97 -16.98 -7.94 -6.28
N GLN A 98 -17.81 -8.77 -6.89
CA GLN A 98 -18.35 -9.95 -6.21
C GLN A 98 -17.32 -11.08 -6.17
N VAL A 99 -17.28 -11.83 -5.08
CA VAL A 99 -16.68 -13.17 -5.04
C VAL A 99 -17.82 -14.18 -5.07
N HIS A 100 -17.72 -15.15 -5.99
CA HIS A 100 -18.67 -16.25 -6.13
C HIS A 100 -18.55 -17.24 -4.98
#